data_AF-A0A1M7NCX7-F1
#
_entry.id   AF-A0A1M7NCX7-F1
#
_cell.length_a   1.000
_cell.length_b   1.000
_cell.length_c   1.000
_cell.angle_alpha   90.00
_cell.angle_beta   90.00
_cell.angle_gamma   90.00
#
_symmetry.space_group_name_H-M   'P 1'
#
loop_
_entity.id
_entity.type
_entity.pdbx_description
1 polymer ?
#
loop_
_entity_poly.entity_id
_entity_poly.type
_entity_poly.pdbx_seq_one_letter_code
_entity_poly.pdbx_strand_id
1 'polypeptide(L)'
;MHRLTRGLLALMLCLCFDTAHADAFFKLVGYQCDRKADRLVLTYDAVANGAGQRMLAAKTDQQWDPWSLVHAAGESQIGSMTTVQRTCALSDGLYAIELGPVPGNMNTEGRCGAWMSAWAEVRRGTRIIYPHADFESGVGCFYADGMITTRVEIAPRRNRHRVTRHPAEELLSDTSDMR
;
A
#
# COMPACT_ATOMS: atom_id res chain seq x y z
N MET A 1 -55.97 16.91 21.22
CA MET A 1 -55.18 16.98 19.97
C MET A 1 -53.66 17.13 20.22
N HIS A 2 -53.07 16.46 21.22
CA HIS A 2 -51.64 16.59 21.57
C HIS A 2 -50.80 15.31 21.43
N ARG A 3 -51.38 14.21 20.91
CA ARG A 3 -50.67 12.92 20.77
C ARG A 3 -50.07 12.70 19.38
N LEU A 4 -50.47 13.46 18.36
CA LEU A 4 -49.98 13.31 16.98
C LEU A 4 -48.65 14.04 16.70
N THR A 5 -48.28 15.06 17.47
CA THR A 5 -47.05 15.84 17.25
C THR A 5 -45.78 15.18 17.79
N ARG A 6 -45.90 14.25 18.75
CA ARG A 6 -44.73 13.53 19.31
C ARG A 6 -44.23 12.39 18.41
N GLY A 7 -45.09 11.80 17.58
CA GLY A 7 -44.68 10.75 16.64
C GLY A 7 -43.90 11.28 15.44
N LEU A 8 -44.22 12.50 14.96
CA LEU A 8 -43.53 13.11 13.83
C LEU A 8 -42.08 13.50 14.16
N LEU A 9 -41.81 13.93 15.39
CA LEU A 9 -40.47 14.36 15.82
C LEU A 9 -39.48 13.17 15.91
N ALA A 10 -39.97 11.98 16.27
CA ALA A 10 -39.16 10.76 16.32
C ALA A 10 -38.87 10.17 14.93
N LEU A 11 -39.80 10.35 13.97
CA LEU A 11 -39.60 9.90 12.58
C LEU A 11 -38.60 10.80 11.83
N MET A 12 -38.53 12.09 12.17
CA MET A 12 -37.56 13.03 11.57
C MET A 12 -36.13 12.82 12.07
N LEU A 13 -35.94 12.27 13.28
CA LEU A 13 -34.61 12.04 13.87
C LEU A 13 -33.85 10.86 13.24
N CYS A 14 -34.52 9.95 12.52
CA CYS A 14 -33.90 8.78 11.89
C CYS A 14 -33.37 9.03 10.47
N LEU A 15 -33.54 10.22 9.90
CA LEU A 15 -33.14 10.52 8.52
C LEU A 15 -31.78 11.23 8.39
N CYS A 16 -31.10 11.52 9.50
CA CYS A 16 -29.80 12.20 9.52
C CYS A 16 -28.65 11.28 9.92
N PHE A 17 -28.74 9.98 9.63
CA PHE A 17 -27.55 9.14 9.68
C PHE A 17 -26.74 9.41 8.42
N ASP A 18 -25.85 10.41 8.49
CA ASP A 18 -24.76 10.53 7.53
C ASP A 18 -24.05 9.18 7.47
N THR A 19 -24.04 8.57 6.29
CA THR A 19 -23.33 7.31 6.07
C THR A 19 -21.86 7.58 6.28
N ALA A 20 -21.35 7.23 7.47
CA ALA A 20 -19.93 7.28 7.76
C ALA A 20 -19.22 6.30 6.82
N HIS A 21 -18.73 6.81 5.70
CA HIS A 21 -17.85 6.06 4.81
C HIS A 21 -16.49 5.97 5.50
N ALA A 22 -16.08 4.75 5.85
CA ALA A 22 -14.70 4.52 6.26
C ALA A 22 -13.77 4.94 5.10
N ASP A 23 -12.72 5.69 5.42
CA ASP A 23 -11.76 6.12 4.41
C ASP A 23 -11.10 4.89 3.77
N ALA A 24 -11.13 4.82 2.43
CA ALA A 24 -10.50 3.73 1.70
C ALA A 24 -9.02 4.06 1.47
N PHE A 25 -8.13 3.12 1.80
CA PHE A 25 -6.69 3.28 1.60
C PHE A 25 -6.20 2.49 0.40
N PHE A 26 -5.66 3.20 -0.60
CA PHE A 26 -5.15 2.62 -1.83
C PHE A 26 -3.64 2.62 -1.82
N LYS A 27 -3.04 1.55 -2.35
CA LYS A 27 -1.60 1.30 -2.28
C LYS A 27 -1.07 0.88 -3.64
N LEU A 28 0.13 1.34 -3.97
CA LEU A 28 0.90 0.85 -5.11
C LEU A 28 2.31 0.52 -4.67
N VAL A 29 2.77 -0.69 -5.00
CA VAL A 29 4.19 -1.07 -4.93
C VAL A 29 4.77 -1.07 -6.33
N GLY A 30 5.99 -0.58 -6.48
CA GLY A 30 6.63 -0.54 -7.79
C GLY A 30 8.12 -0.38 -7.75
N TYR A 31 8.70 -0.29 -8.95
CA TYR A 31 10.10 0.04 -9.13
C TYR A 31 10.31 0.99 -10.31
N GLN A 32 11.46 1.65 -10.33
CA GLN A 32 11.92 2.45 -11.44
C GLN A 32 13.41 2.18 -11.68
N CYS A 33 13.75 1.82 -12.91
CA CYS A 33 15.13 1.62 -13.34
C CYS A 33 15.64 2.86 -14.11
N ASP A 34 16.38 3.73 -13.44
CA ASP A 34 16.93 4.96 -14.03
C ASP A 34 18.40 4.76 -14.39
N ARG A 35 18.62 4.27 -15.61
CA ARG A 35 19.97 4.03 -16.15
C ARG A 35 20.80 5.30 -16.33
N LYS A 36 20.15 6.46 -16.52
CA LYS A 36 20.85 7.74 -16.71
C LYS A 36 21.43 8.24 -15.40
N ALA A 37 20.66 8.14 -14.32
CA ALA A 37 21.12 8.47 -12.97
C ALA A 37 21.82 7.30 -12.26
N ASP A 38 21.99 6.16 -12.95
CA ASP A 38 22.60 4.94 -12.45
C ASP A 38 22.01 4.47 -11.10
N ARG A 39 20.68 4.38 -11.05
CA ARG A 39 19.95 4.00 -9.84
C ARG A 39 18.71 3.16 -10.11
N LEU A 40 18.41 2.30 -9.16
CA LEU A 40 17.15 1.59 -9.00
C LEU A 40 16.40 2.21 -7.82
N VAL A 41 15.12 2.49 -8.01
CA VAL A 41 14.24 2.98 -6.95
C VAL A 41 13.09 2.01 -6.78
N LEU A 42 12.84 1.55 -5.56
CA LEU A 42 11.58 0.91 -5.19
C LEU A 42 10.65 1.97 -4.60
N THR A 43 9.36 1.92 -4.94
CA THR A 43 8.36 2.86 -4.45
C THR A 43 7.21 2.13 -3.78
N TYR A 44 6.66 2.76 -2.76
CA TYR A 44 5.44 2.35 -2.10
C TYR A 44 4.60 3.59 -1.81
N ASP A 45 3.58 3.78 -2.63
CA ASP A 45 2.70 4.94 -2.59
C ASP A 45 1.40 4.53 -1.91
N ALA A 46 0.98 5.25 -0.86
CA ALA A 46 -0.24 4.99 -0.12
C ALA A 46 -1.06 6.29 0.00
N VAL A 47 -2.31 6.27 -0.51
CA VAL A 47 -3.15 7.47 -0.58
C VAL A 47 -4.61 7.09 -0.32
N ALA A 48 -5.32 7.93 0.44
CA ALA A 48 -6.73 7.73 0.78
C ALA A 48 -7.70 8.15 -0.33
N ASN A 49 -8.90 7.57 -0.31
CA ASN A 49 -10.12 8.06 -0.95
C ASN A 49 -9.96 8.34 -2.45
N GLY A 50 -10.62 9.39 -2.96
CA GLY A 50 -10.61 9.73 -4.38
C GLY A 50 -9.22 10.02 -4.94
N ALA A 51 -8.29 10.49 -4.11
CA ALA A 51 -6.90 10.67 -4.52
C ALA A 51 -6.21 9.32 -4.78
N GLY A 52 -6.46 8.33 -3.91
CA GLY A 52 -5.98 6.96 -4.11
C GLY A 52 -6.59 6.28 -5.34
N GLN A 53 -7.87 6.51 -5.63
CA GLN A 53 -8.49 6.02 -6.87
C GLN A 53 -7.82 6.61 -8.12
N ARG A 54 -7.53 7.91 -8.12
CA ARG A 54 -6.78 8.57 -9.21
C ARG A 54 -5.37 8.02 -9.34
N MET A 55 -4.70 7.76 -8.22
CA MET A 55 -3.38 7.13 -8.19
C MET A 55 -3.41 5.74 -8.85
N LEU A 56 -4.38 4.88 -8.49
CA LEU A 56 -4.54 3.57 -9.13
C LEU A 56 -4.83 3.68 -10.62
N ALA A 57 -5.68 4.63 -11.03
CA ALA A 57 -6.00 4.84 -12.45
C ALA A 57 -4.79 5.31 -13.27
N ALA A 58 -3.86 6.06 -12.64
CA ALA A 58 -2.65 6.57 -13.26
C ALA A 58 -1.43 5.63 -13.12
N LYS A 59 -1.59 4.44 -12.55
CA LYS A 59 -0.49 3.51 -12.30
C LYS A 59 0.24 3.12 -13.59
N THR A 60 1.55 2.96 -13.50
CA THR A 60 2.38 2.50 -14.62
C THR A 60 2.41 0.96 -14.73
N ASP A 61 3.07 0.46 -15.77
CA ASP A 61 3.36 -0.98 -15.96
C ASP A 61 4.40 -1.52 -14.97
N GLN A 62 5.10 -0.63 -14.27
CA GLN A 62 6.09 -0.92 -13.23
C GLN A 62 5.51 -0.77 -11.82
N GLN A 63 4.19 -0.63 -11.70
CA GLN A 63 3.46 -0.52 -10.43
C GLN A 63 2.31 -1.52 -10.36
N TRP A 64 2.12 -2.07 -9.17
CA TRP A 64 1.09 -3.04 -8.85
C TRP A 64 0.32 -2.59 -7.61
N ASP A 65 -1.00 -2.72 -7.69
CA ASP A 65 -1.81 -2.79 -6.49
C ASP A 65 -1.51 -4.14 -5.83
N PRO A 66 -1.10 -4.20 -4.55
CA PRO A 66 -0.87 -5.48 -3.87
C PRO A 66 -2.07 -6.43 -3.93
N TRP A 67 -3.30 -5.93 -3.96
CA TRP A 67 -4.50 -6.76 -4.15
C TRP A 67 -4.55 -7.44 -5.52
N SER A 68 -3.92 -6.88 -6.55
CA SER A 68 -3.82 -7.52 -7.87
C SER A 68 -2.84 -8.70 -7.90
N LEU A 69 -2.09 -8.92 -6.81
CA LEU A 69 -1.10 -9.98 -6.69
C LEU A 69 -1.61 -11.18 -5.86
N VAL A 70 -2.86 -11.17 -5.42
CA VAL A 70 -3.47 -12.29 -4.70
C VAL A 70 -4.54 -12.98 -5.54
N HIS A 71 -4.67 -14.29 -5.37
CA HIS A 71 -5.73 -15.10 -5.99
C HIS A 71 -6.63 -15.67 -4.92
N ALA A 72 -7.94 -15.53 -5.11
CA ALA A 72 -8.94 -16.04 -4.18
C ALA A 72 -9.07 -17.57 -4.27
N ALA A 73 -9.23 -18.23 -3.12
CA ALA A 73 -9.60 -19.65 -2.98
C ALA A 73 -11.07 -19.84 -2.55
N GLY A 74 -11.83 -18.76 -2.49
CA GLY A 74 -13.23 -18.70 -2.06
C GLY A 74 -13.68 -17.23 -1.98
N GLU A 75 -14.85 -16.96 -1.43
CA GLU A 75 -15.36 -15.58 -1.32
C GLU A 75 -14.49 -14.69 -0.43
N SER A 76 -13.98 -15.25 0.67
CA SER A 76 -13.21 -14.50 1.66
C SER A 76 -11.80 -15.02 1.90
N GLN A 77 -11.34 -16.05 1.19
CA GLN A 77 -10.03 -16.65 1.44
C GLN A 77 -9.02 -16.32 0.34
N ILE A 78 -7.85 -15.84 0.74
CA ILE A 78 -6.67 -15.75 -0.13
C ILE A 78 -6.10 -17.15 -0.28
N GLY A 79 -6.08 -17.66 -1.52
CA GLY A 79 -5.57 -18.98 -1.87
C GLY A 79 -4.07 -18.98 -2.17
N SER A 80 -3.64 -18.03 -2.99
CA SER A 80 -2.23 -17.91 -3.38
C SER A 80 -1.83 -16.47 -3.62
N MET A 81 -0.53 -16.23 -3.64
CA MET A 81 0.09 -14.93 -3.84
C MET A 81 1.10 -15.04 -4.98
N THR A 82 1.17 -13.99 -5.80
CA THR A 82 2.07 -13.90 -6.95
C THR A 82 3.23 -12.96 -6.63
N THR A 83 4.45 -13.45 -6.80
CA THR A 83 5.65 -12.62 -6.76
C THR A 83 5.91 -12.03 -8.14
N VAL A 84 6.03 -10.72 -8.21
CA VAL A 84 6.50 -10.01 -9.40
C VAL A 84 8.03 -10.08 -9.44
N GLN A 85 8.57 -10.67 -10.49
CA GLN A 85 10.01 -10.71 -10.74
C GLN A 85 10.40 -9.79 -11.89
N ARG A 86 11.36 -8.90 -11.65
CA ARG A 86 11.86 -7.91 -12.61
C ARG A 86 13.37 -7.82 -12.54
N THR A 87 13.95 -7.16 -13.54
CA THR A 87 15.38 -6.89 -13.58
C THR A 87 15.65 -5.42 -13.91
N CYS A 88 16.74 -4.89 -13.38
CA CYS A 88 17.24 -3.55 -13.68
C CYS A 88 18.75 -3.62 -13.93
N ALA A 89 19.19 -3.19 -15.12
CA ALA A 89 20.59 -3.13 -15.48
C ALA A 89 21.17 -1.76 -15.10
N LEU A 90 22.11 -1.73 -14.15
CA LEU A 90 22.87 -0.56 -13.73
C LEU A 90 24.33 -0.69 -14.19
N SER A 91 25.16 0.33 -13.93
CA SER A 91 26.53 0.40 -14.44
C SER A 91 27.43 -0.75 -13.97
N ASP A 92 27.15 -1.36 -12.82
CA ASP A 92 27.96 -2.43 -12.24
C ASP A 92 27.31 -3.81 -12.25
N GLY A 93 26.16 -3.97 -12.93
CA GLY A 93 25.56 -5.26 -13.15
C GLY A 93 24.03 -5.27 -13.22
N LEU A 94 23.48 -6.48 -13.26
CA LEU A 94 22.05 -6.75 -13.29
C LEU A 94 21.51 -6.98 -11.88
N TYR A 95 20.49 -6.23 -11.53
CA TYR A 95 19.77 -6.33 -10.26
C TYR A 95 18.47 -7.10 -10.49
N ALA A 96 18.28 -8.19 -9.75
CA ALA A 96 17.01 -8.91 -9.68
C ALA A 96 16.14 -8.28 -8.61
N ILE A 97 14.89 -8.02 -8.94
CA ILE A 97 13.90 -7.34 -8.11
C ILE A 97 12.73 -8.29 -7.92
N GLU A 98 12.33 -8.51 -6.68
CA GLU A 98 11.12 -9.25 -6.34
C GLU A 98 10.20 -8.35 -5.52
N LEU A 99 8.93 -8.33 -5.88
CA LEU A 99 7.87 -7.60 -5.17
C LEU A 99 6.71 -8.56 -4.92
N GLY A 100 6.06 -8.48 -3.77
CA GLY A 100 4.88 -9.29 -3.50
C GLY A 100 3.94 -8.68 -2.47
N PRO A 101 2.71 -9.23 -2.35
CA PRO A 101 1.72 -8.75 -1.40
C PRO A 101 2.02 -9.26 0.02
N VAL A 102 1.54 -8.51 1.01
CA VAL A 102 1.55 -8.89 2.44
C VAL A 102 0.12 -8.73 2.97
N PRO A 103 -0.71 -9.78 2.94
CA PRO A 103 -2.06 -9.71 3.49
C PRO A 103 -2.03 -9.60 5.02
N GLY A 104 -2.91 -8.78 5.58
CA GLY A 104 -3.06 -8.65 7.03
C GLY A 104 -3.79 -9.84 7.64
N ASN A 105 -4.59 -10.52 6.81
CA ASN A 105 -5.25 -11.76 7.14
C ASN A 105 -5.47 -12.56 5.85
N MET A 106 -5.27 -13.87 5.92
CA MET A 106 -5.58 -14.78 4.80
C MET A 106 -7.08 -14.94 4.58
N ASN A 107 -7.90 -14.60 5.58
CA ASN A 107 -9.34 -14.40 5.46
C ASN A 107 -9.65 -12.89 5.40
N THR A 108 -10.16 -12.40 4.27
CA THR A 108 -10.46 -10.99 4.00
C THR A 108 -11.63 -10.44 4.84
N GLU A 109 -12.45 -11.32 5.42
CA GLU A 109 -13.50 -10.96 6.40
C GLU A 109 -12.99 -11.03 7.85
N GLY A 110 -11.79 -11.58 8.05
CA GLY A 110 -11.16 -11.67 9.37
C GLY A 110 -10.67 -10.31 9.88
N ARG A 111 -10.21 -10.27 11.13
CA ARG A 111 -9.54 -9.09 11.69
C ARG A 111 -8.36 -8.72 10.79
N CYS A 112 -8.29 -7.46 10.35
CA CYS A 112 -7.30 -6.96 9.38
C CYS A 112 -7.44 -7.52 7.96
N GLY A 113 -8.57 -8.14 7.61
CA GLY A 113 -8.79 -8.75 6.29
C GLY A 113 -8.87 -7.75 5.13
N ALA A 114 -9.24 -6.50 5.39
CA ALA A 114 -9.19 -5.42 4.40
C ALA A 114 -7.80 -4.74 4.31
N TRP A 115 -6.84 -5.10 5.17
CA TRP A 115 -5.49 -4.56 5.12
C TRP A 115 -4.60 -5.42 4.23
N MET A 116 -3.91 -4.76 3.31
CA MET A 116 -2.91 -5.37 2.43
C MET A 116 -1.73 -4.43 2.32
N SER A 117 -0.52 -4.96 2.50
CA SER A 117 0.74 -4.25 2.28
C SER A 117 1.53 -4.94 1.17
N ALA A 118 2.80 -4.59 1.02
CA ALA A 118 3.71 -5.24 0.10
C ALA A 118 5.09 -5.43 0.74
N TRP A 119 5.87 -6.33 0.16
CA TRP A 119 7.28 -6.54 0.46
C TRP A 119 8.11 -6.38 -0.81
N ALA A 120 9.41 -6.14 -0.63
CA ALA A 120 10.38 -6.17 -1.72
C ALA A 120 11.69 -6.84 -1.32
N GLU A 121 12.37 -7.45 -2.29
CA GLU A 121 13.77 -7.89 -2.20
C GLU A 121 14.54 -7.44 -3.44
N VAL A 122 15.81 -7.07 -3.28
CA VAL A 122 16.71 -6.79 -4.40
C VAL A 122 18.03 -7.52 -4.22
N ARG A 123 18.43 -8.25 -5.25
CA ARG A 123 19.70 -8.99 -5.30
C ARG A 123 20.54 -8.57 -6.49
N ARG A 124 21.86 -8.73 -6.37
CA ARG A 124 22.81 -8.68 -7.49
C ARG A 124 23.64 -9.97 -7.49
N GLY A 125 23.36 -10.86 -8.44
CA GLY A 125 23.84 -12.24 -8.37
C GLY A 125 23.36 -12.90 -7.07
N THR A 126 24.28 -13.47 -6.29
CA THR A 126 23.96 -14.10 -5.00
C THR A 126 23.83 -13.12 -3.84
N ARG A 127 24.33 -11.89 -3.99
CA ARG A 127 24.38 -10.88 -2.93
C ARG A 127 23.02 -10.18 -2.77
N ILE A 128 22.51 -10.17 -1.55
CA ILE A 128 21.34 -9.37 -1.16
C ILE A 128 21.76 -7.91 -1.01
N ILE A 129 21.11 -7.01 -1.74
CA ILE A 129 21.34 -5.56 -1.70
C ILE A 129 20.30 -4.86 -0.83
N TYR A 130 19.04 -5.28 -0.98
CA TYR A 130 17.94 -4.94 -0.10
C TYR A 130 17.27 -6.26 0.31
N PRO A 131 17.25 -6.61 1.62
CA PRO A 131 16.65 -7.86 2.06
C PRO A 131 15.14 -7.86 1.83
N HIS A 132 14.54 -9.05 1.76
CA HIS A 132 13.10 -9.21 1.86
C HIS A 132 12.58 -8.42 3.07
N ALA A 133 11.83 -7.36 2.80
CA ALA A 133 11.31 -6.47 3.83
C ALA A 133 9.99 -5.85 3.41
N ASP A 134 9.06 -5.82 4.37
CA ASP A 134 7.76 -5.20 4.23
C ASP A 134 7.90 -3.67 4.18
N PHE A 135 7.06 -3.04 3.36
CA PHE A 135 7.02 -1.58 3.30
C PHE A 135 6.35 -0.98 4.54
N GLU A 136 5.46 -1.71 5.21
CA GLU A 136 4.78 -1.27 6.44
C GLU A 136 5.28 -2.06 7.64
N SER A 137 5.94 -1.39 8.59
CA SER A 137 6.50 -2.02 9.79
C SER A 137 5.88 -1.42 11.04
N GLY A 138 5.30 -2.27 11.89
CA GLY A 138 4.67 -1.85 13.15
C GLY A 138 3.33 -1.10 12.98
N VAL A 139 2.85 -0.94 11.75
CA VAL A 139 1.64 -0.16 11.39
C VAL A 139 0.35 -0.85 11.86
N GLY A 140 0.33 -2.19 11.84
CA GLY A 140 -0.91 -2.96 12.02
C GLY A 140 -1.99 -2.57 11.01
N CYS A 141 -3.21 -3.12 11.15
CA CYS A 141 -4.31 -2.76 10.25
C CYS A 141 -5.08 -1.49 10.64
N PHE A 142 -4.67 -0.84 11.73
CA PHE A 142 -5.24 0.42 12.20
C PHE A 142 -4.34 1.63 11.95
N TYR A 143 -3.15 1.39 11.38
CA TYR A 143 -2.15 2.42 11.09
C TYR A 143 -1.71 3.27 12.28
N ALA A 144 -1.80 2.72 13.49
CA ALA A 144 -1.33 3.38 14.71
C ALA A 144 0.16 3.08 14.94
N ASP A 145 0.95 4.13 15.20
CA ASP A 145 2.34 4.03 15.70
C ASP A 145 3.36 3.26 14.82
N GLY A 146 3.12 3.13 13.51
CA GLY A 146 4.03 2.42 12.59
C GLY A 146 4.77 3.31 11.60
N MET A 147 5.75 2.72 10.91
CA MET A 147 6.52 3.37 9.85
C MET A 147 6.21 2.76 8.49
N ILE A 148 5.97 3.62 7.51
CA ILE A 148 5.80 3.25 6.10
C ILE A 148 7.06 3.65 5.35
N THR A 149 7.76 2.67 4.79
CA THR A 149 8.81 2.88 3.81
C THR A 149 8.16 3.30 2.51
N THR A 150 8.41 4.52 2.02
CA THR A 150 7.84 5.01 0.76
C THR A 150 8.82 4.88 -0.40
N ARG A 151 10.12 4.80 -0.10
CA ARG A 151 11.17 4.79 -1.11
C ARG A 151 12.41 4.03 -0.65
N VAL A 152 12.93 3.17 -1.52
CA VAL A 152 14.26 2.56 -1.37
C VAL A 152 15.09 2.88 -2.60
N GLU A 153 16.21 3.59 -2.43
CA GLU A 153 17.12 3.92 -3.52
C GLU A 153 18.39 3.09 -3.45
N ILE A 154 18.72 2.43 -4.55
CA ILE A 154 19.88 1.58 -4.73
C ILE A 154 20.72 2.15 -5.88
N ALA A 155 22.01 2.37 -5.64
CA ALA A 155 22.95 2.85 -6.64
C ALA A 155 24.30 2.12 -6.51
N PRO A 156 24.94 1.72 -7.62
CA PRO A 156 26.24 1.02 -7.64
C PRO A 156 27.32 1.67 -6.78
N ARG A 157 27.42 3.00 -6.87
CA ARG A 157 28.46 3.79 -6.21
C ARG A 157 28.24 3.97 -4.71
N ARG A 158 27.12 3.49 -4.15
CA ARG A 158 26.82 3.60 -2.73
C ARG A 158 27.02 2.25 -2.05
N ASN A 159 27.75 2.27 -0.93
CA ASN A 159 27.95 1.07 -0.12
C ASN A 159 26.67 0.55 0.55
N ARG A 160 25.62 1.38 0.63
CA ARG A 160 24.32 1.06 1.23
C ARG A 160 23.18 1.71 0.44
N HIS A 161 22.05 1.02 0.41
CA HIS A 161 20.79 1.58 -0.08
C HIS A 161 20.30 2.69 0.87
N ARG A 162 19.51 3.63 0.35
CA ARG A 162 18.86 4.69 1.12
C ARG A 162 17.38 4.37 1.27
N VAL A 163 16.89 4.31 2.50
CA VAL A 163 15.47 4.08 2.80
C VAL A 163 14.85 5.39 3.27
N THR A 164 13.71 5.76 2.70
CA THR A 164 12.88 6.87 3.18
C THR A 164 11.66 6.28 3.86
N ARG A 165 11.38 6.72 5.08
CA ARG A 165 10.26 6.25 5.89
C ARG A 165 9.51 7.43 6.48
N HIS A 166 8.19 7.29 6.58
CA HIS A 166 7.31 8.25 7.22
C HIS A 166 6.50 7.52 8.30
N PRO A 167 6.14 8.20 9.41
CA PRO A 167 5.08 7.72 10.27
C PRO A 167 3.82 7.47 9.45
N ALA A 168 3.10 6.38 9.74
CA ALA A 168 1.89 6.04 8.99
C ALA A 168 0.89 7.20 9.02
N GLU A 169 0.66 7.78 10.21
CA GLU A 169 -0.26 8.90 10.47
C GLU A 169 0.01 10.15 9.61
N GLU A 170 1.28 10.43 9.28
CA GLU A 170 1.64 11.55 8.41
C GLU A 170 1.06 11.35 7.00
N LEU A 171 1.16 10.12 6.47
CA LEU A 171 0.62 9.78 5.15
C LEU A 171 -0.91 9.69 5.13
N LEU A 172 -1.55 9.49 6.29
CA LEU A 172 -3.01 9.51 6.40
C LEU A 172 -3.56 10.93 6.49
N SER A 173 -2.91 11.80 7.26
CA SER A 173 -3.42 13.14 7.57
C SER A 173 -3.36 14.12 6.39
N ASP A 174 -2.35 14.00 5.52
CA ASP A 174 -2.15 14.86 4.35
C ASP A 174 -3.29 14.76 3.31
N THR A 175 -4.16 13.77 3.43
CA THR A 175 -5.32 13.57 2.54
C THR A 175 -6.60 14.27 2.99
N SER A 176 -6.61 14.83 4.21
CA SER A 176 -7.80 15.48 4.80
C SER A 176 -8.03 16.92 4.32
N ASP A 177 -6.99 17.59 3.80
CA ASP A 177 -7.03 19.00 3.38
C ASP A 177 -7.46 19.24 1.91
N MET A 178 -7.91 18.20 1.19
CA MET A 178 -8.45 18.34 -0.18
C MET A 178 -9.99 18.33 -0.25
N ARG A 179 -10.69 18.63 0.85
CA ARG A 179 -12.15 18.81 0.87
C ARG A 179 -12.56 20.24 0.57
#